data_AF-B1P1A2-F1
#
_entry.id   AF-B1P1A2-F1
#
_cell.length_a   1.000
_cell.length_b   1.000
_cell.length_c   1.000
_cell.angle_alpha   90.00
_cell.angle_beta   90.00
_cell.angle_gamma   90.00
#
_symmetry.space_group_name_H-M   'P 1'
#
loop_
_entity.id
_entity.type
_entity.pdbx_description
1 polymer ?
#
loop_
_entity_poly.entity_id
_entity_poly.type
_entity_poly.pdbx_seq_one_letter_code
_entity_poly.pdbx_strand_id
1 'polypeptide(L)' 'DSPAWLKSMERIFQSEERECRWMFGGCTTDSDCCEHLGCRWEKPSWCAWDGTVRK' A
#
# COMPACT_ATOMS: atom_id res chain seq x y z
N ASP A 1 -12.44 24.79 -16.32
CA ASP A 1 -12.80 24.11 -15.05
C ASP A 1 -13.05 22.63 -15.28
N SER A 2 -12.28 21.73 -14.65
CA SER A 2 -12.56 20.29 -14.73
C SER A 2 -13.92 19.98 -14.07
N PRO A 3 -14.79 19.17 -14.71
CA PRO A 3 -16.05 18.71 -14.13
C PRO A 3 -15.89 18.16 -12.71
N ALA A 4 -16.88 18.39 -11.84
CA ALA A 4 -16.86 17.96 -10.44
C ALA A 4 -16.62 16.45 -10.26
N TRP A 5 -17.10 15.63 -11.20
CA TRP A 5 -16.92 14.18 -11.18
C TRP A 5 -15.46 13.74 -11.37
N LEU A 6 -14.67 14.46 -12.18
CA LEU A 6 -13.25 14.18 -12.37
C LEU A 6 -12.47 14.42 -11.08
N LYS A 7 -12.75 15.52 -10.37
CA LYS A 7 -12.14 15.79 -9.06
C LYS A 7 -12.51 14.75 -8.00
N SER A 8 -13.74 14.22 -8.07
CA SER A 8 -14.18 13.13 -7.20
C SER A 8 -13.43 11.83 -7.51
N MET A 9 -13.27 11.50 -8.79
CA MET A 9 -12.50 10.32 -9.21
C MET A 9 -11.04 10.44 -8.84
N GLU A 10 -10.40 11.59 -9.10
CA GLU A 10 -9.01 11.82 -8.73
C GLU A 10 -8.79 11.69 -7.21
N ARG A 11 -9.73 12.14 -6.38
CA ARG A 11 -9.68 11.92 -4.93
C ARG A 11 -9.79 10.43 -4.57
N ILE A 12 -10.67 9.67 -5.24
CA ILE A 12 -10.83 8.21 -5.00
C ILE A 12 -9.55 7.47 -5.42
N PHE A 13 -8.99 7.78 -6.59
CA PHE A 13 -7.73 7.18 -7.05
C PHE A 13 -6.55 7.58 -6.15
N GLN A 14 -6.50 8.81 -5.66
CA GLN A 14 -5.46 9.25 -4.71
C GLN A 14 -5.58 8.58 -3.34
N SER A 15 -6.81 8.24 -2.88
CA SER A 15 -6.96 7.43 -1.68
C SER A 15 -6.46 6.00 -1.90
N GLU A 16 -6.70 5.42 -3.08
CA GLU A 16 -6.21 4.08 -3.39
C GLU A 16 -4.67 4.05 -3.59
N GLU A 17 -4.05 5.10 -4.14
CA GLU A 17 -2.60 5.17 -4.34
C GLU A 17 -1.80 5.51 -3.07
N ARG A 18 -2.43 5.87 -1.95
CA ARG A 18 -1.74 6.19 -0.68
C ARG A 18 -2.09 5.28 0.50
N GLU A 19 -2.83 4.21 0.26
CA GLU A 19 -3.04 3.19 1.27
C GLU A 19 -1.88 2.18 1.20
N CYS A 20 -1.22 1.98 2.34
CA CYS A 20 -0.23 0.93 2.49
C CYS A 20 -0.89 -0.44 2.21
N ARG A 21 -0.08 -1.41 1.83
CA ARG A 21 -0.50 -2.75 1.46
C ARG A 21 -0.45 -3.66 2.68
N TRP A 22 -1.56 -4.34 2.92
CA TRP A 22 -1.70 -5.30 4.01
C TRP A 22 -0.96 -6.60 3.72
N MET A 23 -0.98 -7.54 4.66
CA MET A 23 -0.29 -8.83 4.57
C MET A 23 -0.68 -9.57 3.28
N PHE A 24 0.31 -10.12 2.58
CA PHE A 24 0.20 -10.74 1.24
C PHE A 24 -0.14 -9.80 0.08
N GLY A 25 -0.27 -8.49 0.32
CA GLY A 25 -0.34 -7.49 -0.74
C GLY A 25 0.99 -7.46 -1.51
N GLY A 26 0.95 -7.47 -2.85
CA GLY A 26 2.18 -7.41 -3.64
C GLY A 26 2.97 -6.14 -3.34
N CYS A 27 4.30 -6.12 -3.41
CA CYS A 27 5.07 -4.92 -3.06
C CYS A 27 6.34 -4.80 -3.91
N THR A 28 6.92 -3.61 -3.94
CA THR A 28 8.23 -3.33 -4.54
C THR A 28 9.24 -2.87 -3.47
N THR A 29 8.74 -2.13 -2.48
CA THR A 29 9.52 -1.56 -1.38
C THR A 29 8.81 -1.78 -0.04
N ASP A 30 9.55 -1.73 1.07
CA ASP A 30 8.94 -1.83 2.41
C ASP A 30 7.92 -0.71 2.68
N SER A 31 8.11 0.48 2.11
CA SER A 31 7.17 1.60 2.23
C SER A 31 5.83 1.36 1.56
N ASP A 32 5.73 0.35 0.68
CA ASP A 32 4.45 -0.07 0.13
C ASP A 32 3.62 -0.81 1.19
N CYS A 33 4.23 -1.39 2.22
CA CYS A 33 3.58 -2.24 3.20
C CYS A 33 3.12 -1.44 4.44
N CYS A 34 2.06 -1.90 5.10
CA CYS A 34 1.55 -1.26 6.31
C CYS A 34 2.48 -1.44 7.51
N GLU A 35 2.20 -0.69 8.59
CA GLU A 35 2.92 -0.86 9.86
C GLU A 35 2.93 -2.36 10.27
N HIS A 36 4.09 -2.83 10.74
CA HIS A 36 4.39 -4.23 11.06
C HIS A 36 4.60 -5.17 9.87
N LEU A 37 4.62 -4.63 8.65
CA LEU A 37 4.89 -5.38 7.44
C LEU A 37 6.11 -4.83 6.71
N GLY A 38 6.82 -5.72 6.02
CA GLY A 38 7.92 -5.42 5.12
C GLY A 38 7.79 -6.22 3.83
N CYS A 39 8.35 -5.70 2.76
CA CYS A 39 8.31 -6.30 1.45
C CYS A 39 9.30 -7.45 1.36
N ARG A 40 8.79 -8.68 1.20
CA ARG A 40 9.60 -9.85 0.89
C ARG A 40 9.83 -9.90 -0.61
N TRP A 41 11.08 -9.82 -1.03
CA TRP A 41 11.47 -9.84 -2.45
C TRP A 41 11.57 -11.25 -3.06
N GLU A 42 11.18 -12.30 -2.31
CA GLU A 42 11.00 -13.64 -2.87
C GLU A 42 9.86 -13.60 -3.89
N LYS A 43 10.07 -14.10 -5.11
CA LYS A 43 9.08 -13.97 -6.18
C LYS A 43 7.88 -14.91 -5.93
N PRO A 44 6.63 -14.41 -5.98
CA PRO A 44 6.21 -13.02 -6.19
C PRO A 44 6.41 -12.14 -4.96
N SER A 45 6.87 -10.90 -5.10
CA SER A 45 7.12 -10.05 -3.92
C SER A 45 5.84 -9.67 -3.19
N TRP A 46 5.81 -9.83 -1.86
CA TRP A 46 4.64 -9.57 -1.03
C TRP A 46 4.98 -8.94 0.32
N CYS A 47 4.05 -8.20 0.89
CA CYS A 47 4.13 -7.69 2.25
C CYS A 47 3.97 -8.83 3.25
N ALA A 48 4.99 -9.08 4.06
CA ALA A 48 4.95 -10.05 5.15
C ALA A 48 5.28 -9.36 6.47
N TRP A 49 4.99 -10.03 7.57
CA TRP A 49 5.39 -9.56 8.89
C TRP A 49 6.89 -9.22 8.94
N ASP A 50 7.23 -8.00 9.36
CA ASP A 50 8.61 -7.49 9.40
C ASP A 50 9.40 -7.96 10.64
N GLY A 51 8.71 -8.48 11.65
CA GLY A 51 9.27 -8.94 12.92
C GLY A 51 8.93 -8.03 14.10
N THR A 52 8.27 -6.89 13.85
CA THR A 52 7.91 -5.94 14.90
C THR A 52 6.65 -6.42 15.63
N VAL A 53 6.82 -6.84 16.88
CA VAL A 53 5.73 -7.04 17.83
C VAL A 53 5.79 -5.86 18.80
N ARG A 54 4.83 -4.93 18.74
CA ARG A 54 4.68 -3.96 19.85
C ARG A 54 4.17 -4.74 21.08
N LYS A 55 4.86 -4.57 22.21
CA LYS A 55 4.45 -5.10 23.53
C LYS A 55 3.30 -4.30 24.11
#